data_AF-A0AAN6RSX5-F1
#
_entry.id   AF-A0AAN6RSX5-F1
#
_cell.length_a   1.000
_cell.length_b   1.000
_cell.length_c   1.000
_cell.angle_alpha   90.00
_cell.angle_beta   90.00
_cell.angle_gamma   90.00
#
_symmetry.space_group_name_H-M   'P 1'
#
loop_
_entity.id
_entity.type
_entity.pdbx_description
1 polymer ?
#
loop_
_entity_poly.entity_id
_entity_poly.type
_entity_poly.pdbx_seq_one_letter_code
_entity_poly.pdbx_strand_id
1 'polypeptide(L)'
;MHDKADLATLDILNMFGNGVSHLVEGSDIDRPRNAITLTFGFHRRFGHFDVFFEPVPGQEHTYGIKSFLEPFLIPGLPVQRKLFLAENRAIDPPLPRFLALHRAIAHILYLSAAGEYIDKILKDWEGGTEIQVDGSTELGRLVSLRLGWWEEAVH
;
A
#
# COMPACT_ATOMS: atom_id res chain seq x y z
N MET A 1 -20.14 10.53 6.66
CA MET A 1 -20.32 10.66 5.20
C MET A 1 -18.97 10.31 4.60
N HIS A 2 -18.81 9.10 4.08
CA HIS A 2 -17.58 8.75 3.35
C HIS A 2 -17.58 9.55 2.04
N ASP A 3 -16.45 10.12 1.68
CA ASP A 3 -16.30 10.80 0.41
C ASP A 3 -16.37 9.74 -0.72
N LYS A 4 -16.74 10.13 -1.95
CA LYS A 4 -16.80 9.19 -3.08
C LYS A 4 -15.45 8.52 -3.35
N ALA A 5 -14.35 9.22 -3.06
CA ALA A 5 -13.00 8.68 -3.15
C ALA A 5 -12.74 7.53 -2.16
N ASP A 6 -13.35 7.58 -0.96
CA ASP A 6 -13.19 6.53 0.04
C ASP A 6 -13.90 5.24 -0.41
N LEU A 7 -15.08 5.37 -1.03
CA LEU A 7 -15.84 4.24 -1.56
C LEU A 7 -15.10 3.55 -2.71
N ALA A 8 -14.59 4.32 -3.67
CA ALA A 8 -13.80 3.75 -4.77
C ALA A 8 -12.53 3.03 -4.26
N THR A 9 -11.87 3.58 -3.25
CA THR A 9 -10.71 2.94 -2.62
C THR A 9 -11.10 1.60 -1.96
N LEU A 10 -12.22 1.55 -1.23
CA LEU A 10 -12.71 0.33 -0.61
C LEU A 10 -13.11 -0.74 -1.63
N ASP A 11 -13.72 -0.34 -2.76
CA ASP A 11 -14.09 -1.24 -3.85
C ASP A 11 -12.86 -1.86 -4.51
N ILE A 12 -11.82 -1.06 -4.79
CA ILE A 12 -10.54 -1.56 -5.29
C ILE A 12 -9.90 -2.54 -4.30
N LEU A 13 -9.89 -2.22 -3.00
CA LEU A 13 -9.37 -3.14 -1.99
C LEU A 13 -10.17 -4.46 -1.95
N ASN A 14 -11.49 -4.40 -2.15
CA ASN A 14 -12.34 -5.59 -2.23
C ASN A 14 -12.05 -6.45 -3.47
N MET A 15 -11.61 -5.86 -4.59
CA MET A 15 -11.17 -6.62 -5.77
C MET A 15 -9.95 -7.50 -5.46
N PHE A 16 -9.03 -7.01 -4.62
CA PHE A 16 -7.82 -7.75 -4.23
C PHE A 16 -8.03 -8.67 -3.01
N GLY A 17 -9.07 -8.41 -2.20
CA GLY A 17 -9.43 -9.26 -1.07
C GLY A 17 -10.88 -9.08 -0.64
N ASN A 18 -11.71 -10.11 -0.83
CA ASN A 18 -13.14 -10.08 -0.51
C ASN A 18 -13.44 -9.72 0.96
N GLY A 19 -14.08 -8.59 1.22
CA GLY A 19 -14.45 -8.16 2.58
C GLY A 19 -13.26 -7.65 3.39
N VAL A 20 -12.22 -7.14 2.72
CA VAL A 20 -11.16 -6.35 3.36
C VAL A 20 -11.71 -5.00 3.81
N SER A 21 -12.61 -4.39 3.03
CA SER A 21 -13.28 -3.13 3.37
C SER A 21 -13.85 -3.10 4.79
N HIS A 22 -14.59 -4.14 5.18
CA HIS A 22 -15.14 -4.28 6.53
C HIS A 22 -14.10 -4.31 7.65
N LEU A 23 -12.83 -4.58 7.35
CA LEU A 23 -11.74 -4.56 8.33
C LEU A 23 -11.13 -3.17 8.55
N VAL A 24 -11.46 -2.21 7.68
CA VAL A 24 -10.93 -0.84 7.68
C VAL A 24 -12.05 0.21 7.66
N GLU A 25 -13.30 -0.19 7.88
CA GLU A 25 -14.44 0.72 7.91
C GLU A 25 -14.52 1.51 9.23
N GLY A 26 -14.83 2.81 9.12
CA GLY A 26 -15.08 3.66 10.27
C GLY A 26 -13.91 3.68 11.26
N SER A 27 -14.17 3.34 12.52
CA SER A 27 -13.15 3.35 13.58
C SER A 27 -12.14 2.20 13.50
N ASP A 28 -12.33 1.23 12.58
CA ASP A 28 -11.42 0.10 12.44
C ASP A 28 -10.14 0.45 11.65
N ILE A 29 -10.16 1.53 10.86
CA ILE A 29 -9.00 1.99 10.06
C ILE A 29 -7.78 2.32 10.91
N ASP A 30 -7.99 2.96 12.07
CA ASP A 30 -6.94 3.45 12.97
C ASP A 30 -6.58 2.43 14.07
N ARG A 31 -7.09 1.20 13.98
CA ARG A 31 -6.77 0.19 15.00
C ARG A 31 -5.34 -0.32 14.84
N PRO A 32 -4.65 -0.70 15.94
CA PRO A 32 -3.28 -1.22 15.90
C PRO A 32 -3.09 -2.41 14.94
N ARG A 33 -4.15 -3.18 14.73
CA ARG A 33 -4.19 -4.28 13.77
C ARG A 33 -3.98 -3.89 12.31
N ASN A 34 -4.14 -2.61 11.96
CA ASN A 34 -3.83 -2.02 10.66
C ASN A 34 -2.53 -1.17 10.69
N ALA A 35 -1.76 -1.23 11.78
CA ALA A 35 -0.57 -0.40 11.96
C ALA A 35 0.71 -1.23 12.09
N ILE A 36 1.78 -0.78 11.45
CA ILE A 36 3.15 -1.27 11.66
C ILE A 36 4.09 -0.10 11.85
N THR A 37 5.06 -0.24 12.77
CA THR A 37 6.13 0.75 12.92
C THR A 37 7.31 0.37 12.05
N LEU A 38 7.74 1.29 11.19
CA LEU A 38 8.87 1.12 10.29
C LEU A 38 9.86 2.27 10.47
N THR A 39 11.14 2.01 10.19
CA THR A 39 12.09 3.11 10.04
C THR A 39 11.70 3.94 8.82
N PHE A 40 12.08 5.22 8.80
CA PHE A 40 11.70 6.15 7.73
C PHE A 40 11.92 5.59 6.30
N GLY A 41 13.10 5.00 6.06
CA GLY A 41 13.42 4.42 4.76
C GLY A 41 12.60 3.17 4.39
N PHE A 42 12.15 2.38 5.37
CA PHE A 42 11.27 1.24 5.13
C PHE A 42 9.81 1.66 5.01
N HIS A 43 9.39 2.72 5.72
CA HIS A 43 8.05 3.29 5.58
C HIS A 43 7.76 3.73 4.14
N ARG A 44 8.68 4.49 3.53
CA ARG A 44 8.55 4.92 2.13
C ARG A 44 8.48 3.74 1.16
N ARG A 45 9.40 2.78 1.29
CA ARG A 45 9.45 1.58 0.45
C ARG A 45 8.21 0.69 0.61
N PHE A 46 7.65 0.62 1.81
CA PHE A 46 6.41 -0.11 2.05
C PHE A 46 5.23 0.56 1.33
N GLY A 47 5.11 1.90 1.40
CA GLY A 47 4.11 2.65 0.65
C GLY A 47 4.22 2.50 -0.86
N HIS A 48 5.45 2.43 -1.39
CA HIS A 48 5.71 2.22 -2.83
C HIS A 48 5.62 0.75 -3.26
N PHE A 49 5.30 -0.18 -2.37
CA PHE A 49 5.29 -1.62 -2.64
C PHE A 49 6.65 -2.21 -3.08
N ASP A 50 7.76 -1.52 -2.83
CA ASP A 50 9.12 -2.00 -3.07
C ASP A 50 9.49 -3.16 -2.12
N VAL A 51 8.88 -3.20 -0.93
CA VAL A 51 9.13 -4.21 0.09
C VAL A 51 7.83 -4.87 0.52
N PHE A 52 7.85 -6.18 0.71
CA PHE A 52 6.66 -6.95 1.11
C PHE A 52 6.99 -7.98 2.18
N PHE A 53 5.94 -8.42 2.89
CA PHE A 53 6.03 -9.34 4.02
C PHE A 53 5.53 -10.72 3.60
N GLU A 54 6.43 -11.69 3.52
CA GLU A 54 6.08 -13.08 3.21
C GLU A 54 5.97 -13.90 4.50
N PRO A 55 4.81 -14.55 4.78
CA PRO A 55 4.66 -15.34 5.99
C PRO A 55 5.62 -16.54 6.01
N VAL A 56 6.24 -16.79 7.15
CA VAL A 56 7.07 -17.98 7.35
C VAL A 56 6.17 -19.15 7.77
N PRO A 57 6.14 -20.27 7.02
CA PRO A 57 5.29 -21.41 7.34
C PRO A 57 5.53 -21.93 8.76
N GLY A 58 4.44 -22.17 9.50
CA GLY A 58 4.49 -22.70 10.87
C GLY A 58 4.97 -21.70 11.93
N GLN A 59 5.17 -20.42 11.59
CA GLN A 59 5.59 -19.40 12.55
C GLN A 59 4.61 -18.22 12.57
N GLU A 60 3.77 -18.15 13.60
CA GLU A 60 2.81 -17.06 13.77
C GLU A 60 3.51 -15.69 13.81
N HIS A 61 2.88 -14.72 13.15
CA HIS A 61 3.34 -13.33 12.98
C HIS A 61 4.83 -13.20 12.62
N THR A 62 5.40 -14.19 11.95
CA THR A 62 6.78 -14.17 11.52
C THR A 62 6.84 -14.08 10.00
N TYR A 63 7.63 -13.12 9.53
CA TYR A 63 7.67 -12.76 8.13
C TYR A 63 9.11 -12.65 7.65
N GLY A 64 9.35 -13.17 6.45
CA GLY A 64 10.48 -12.76 5.63
C GLY A 64 10.13 -11.45 4.93
N ILE A 65 10.83 -10.38 5.28
CA ILE A 65 10.73 -9.10 4.60
C ILE A 65 11.63 -9.17 3.37
N LYS A 66 11.04 -8.96 2.20
CA LYS A 66 11.69 -9.15 0.89
C LYS A 66 11.39 -7.97 -0.02
N SER A 67 12.10 -7.91 -1.14
CA SER A 67 11.93 -6.93 -2.21
C SER A 67 12.20 -7.59 -3.56
N PHE A 68 11.64 -7.01 -4.61
CA PHE A 68 12.03 -7.32 -5.99
C PHE A 68 13.24 -6.50 -6.47
N LEU A 69 13.63 -5.46 -5.72
CA LEU A 69 14.80 -4.65 -6.02
C LEU A 69 16.07 -5.38 -5.59
N GLU A 70 17.16 -5.06 -6.27
CA GLU A 70 18.48 -5.62 -5.99
C GLU A 70 18.94 -5.30 -4.55
N PRO A 71 19.61 -6.22 -3.84
CA PRO A 71 19.97 -6.05 -2.43
C PRO A 71 20.80 -4.79 -2.11
N PHE A 72 21.58 -4.29 -3.07
CA PHE A 72 22.36 -3.05 -2.89
C PHE A 72 21.48 -1.78 -2.84
N LEU A 73 20.27 -1.82 -3.41
CA LEU A 73 19.29 -0.72 -3.35
C LEU A 73 18.52 -0.71 -2.01
N ILE A 74 18.45 -1.87 -1.36
CA ILE A 74 17.80 -2.03 -0.05
C ILE A 74 18.70 -2.82 0.92
N PRO A 75 19.76 -2.18 1.43
CA PRO A 75 20.62 -2.79 2.43
C PRO A 75 19.81 -3.32 3.62
N GLY A 76 20.09 -4.56 4.04
CA GLY A 76 19.42 -5.21 5.15
C GLY A 76 18.23 -6.10 4.77
N LEU A 77 17.94 -6.29 3.46
CA LEU A 77 17.03 -7.32 2.96
C LEU A 77 17.77 -8.42 2.16
N PRO A 78 17.23 -9.66 2.11
CA PRO A 78 16.06 -10.13 2.83
C PRO A 78 16.34 -10.34 4.33
N VAL A 79 15.31 -10.21 5.17
CA VAL A 79 15.45 -10.41 6.62
C VAL A 79 14.20 -11.01 7.25
N GLN A 80 14.38 -11.89 8.24
CA GLN A 80 13.26 -12.43 9.01
C GLN A 80 12.97 -11.57 10.24
N ARG A 81 11.70 -11.24 10.46
CA ARG A 81 11.22 -10.49 11.63
C ARG A 81 9.94 -11.12 12.18
N LYS A 82 9.87 -11.16 13.50
CA LYS A 82 8.66 -11.55 14.24
C LYS A 82 7.96 -10.27 14.69
N LEU A 83 6.74 -10.04 14.20
CA LEU A 83 5.92 -8.88 14.49
C LEU A 83 5.02 -9.17 15.69
N PHE A 84 5.61 -9.20 16.88
CA PHE A 84 4.87 -9.21 18.13
C PHE A 84 5.17 -7.93 18.90
N LEU A 85 4.14 -7.28 19.43
CA LEU A 85 4.33 -6.28 20.46
C LEU A 85 4.53 -6.98 21.81
N ALA A 86 5.50 -6.48 22.57
CA ALA A 86 5.91 -6.77 23.95
C ALA A 86 5.23 -7.95 24.69
N GLU A 87 5.99 -8.71 25.49
CA GLU A 87 5.60 -9.93 26.22
C GLU A 87 4.18 -9.94 26.85
N ASN A 88 3.66 -8.78 27.25
CA ASN A 88 2.31 -8.61 27.80
C ASN A 88 1.14 -8.60 26.78
N ARG A 89 1.38 -8.65 25.46
CA ARG A 89 0.34 -8.67 24.40
C ARG A 89 -0.73 -7.57 24.55
N ALA A 90 -0.37 -6.42 25.11
CA ALA A 90 -1.32 -5.34 25.41
C ALA A 90 -1.88 -4.64 24.16
N ILE A 91 -1.28 -4.88 22.99
CA ILE A 91 -1.64 -4.28 21.72
C ILE A 91 -1.74 -5.39 20.68
N ASP A 92 -2.85 -5.41 19.95
CA ASP A 92 -3.09 -6.39 18.90
C ASP A 92 -2.00 -6.30 17.82
N PRO A 93 -1.44 -7.43 17.35
CA PRO A 93 -0.50 -7.42 16.26
C PRO A 93 -1.18 -7.01 14.94
N PRO A 94 -0.39 -6.60 13.94
CA PRO A 94 -0.91 -6.35 12.60
C PRO A 94 -1.61 -7.61 12.08
N LEU A 95 -2.80 -7.43 11.50
CA LEU A 95 -3.56 -8.54 10.91
C LEU A 95 -2.74 -9.13 9.75
N PRO A 96 -2.43 -10.44 9.77
CA PRO A 96 -1.70 -11.10 8.69
C PRO A 96 -2.34 -10.89 7.32
N ARG A 97 -3.66 -10.70 7.30
CA ARG A 97 -4.45 -10.45 6.09
C ARG A 97 -4.09 -9.14 5.39
N PHE A 98 -3.80 -8.06 6.13
CA PHE A 98 -3.39 -6.80 5.51
C PHE A 98 -1.99 -6.91 4.90
N LEU A 99 -1.08 -7.61 5.56
CA LEU A 99 0.26 -7.88 5.02
C LEU A 99 0.20 -8.78 3.78
N ALA A 100 -0.69 -9.78 3.77
CA ALA A 100 -0.92 -10.62 2.60
C ALA A 100 -1.51 -9.84 1.42
N LEU A 101 -2.44 -8.93 1.68
CA LEU A 101 -3.01 -8.03 0.68
C LEU A 101 -1.95 -7.11 0.08
N HIS A 102 -1.16 -6.45 0.94
CA HIS A 102 -0.03 -5.61 0.52
C HIS A 102 0.94 -6.39 -0.38
N ARG A 103 1.34 -7.59 0.03
CA ARG A 103 2.19 -8.49 -0.77
C ARG A 103 1.55 -8.81 -2.12
N ALA A 104 0.26 -9.14 -2.16
CA ALA A 104 -0.43 -9.45 -3.42
C ALA A 104 -0.37 -8.26 -4.38
N ILE A 105 -0.65 -7.04 -3.90
CA ILE A 105 -0.55 -5.81 -4.69
C ILE A 105 0.89 -5.60 -5.17
N ALA A 106 1.89 -5.71 -4.29
CA ALA A 106 3.30 -5.58 -4.66
C ALA A 106 3.71 -6.53 -5.80
N HIS A 107 3.30 -7.80 -5.72
CA HIS A 107 3.54 -8.77 -6.78
C HIS A 107 2.85 -8.38 -8.09
N ILE A 108 1.60 -7.91 -8.05
CA ILE A 108 0.87 -7.48 -9.25
C ILE A 108 1.57 -6.28 -9.89
N LEU A 109 1.95 -5.27 -9.10
CA LEU A 109 2.64 -4.08 -9.61
C LEU A 109 3.99 -4.42 -10.24
N TYR A 110 4.74 -5.32 -9.62
CA TYR A 110 6.01 -5.79 -10.14
C TYR A 110 5.83 -6.59 -11.46
N LEU A 111 4.94 -7.59 -11.47
CA LEU A 111 4.74 -8.46 -12.63
C LEU A 111 4.10 -7.76 -13.82
N SER A 112 3.32 -6.70 -13.58
CA SER A 112 2.70 -5.89 -14.63
C SER A 112 3.61 -4.76 -15.15
N ALA A 113 4.80 -4.56 -14.55
CA ALA A 113 5.64 -3.38 -14.74
C ALA A 113 4.91 -2.05 -14.47
N ALA A 114 3.76 -2.09 -13.79
CA ALA A 114 2.96 -0.90 -13.48
C ALA A 114 3.53 -0.10 -12.30
N GLY A 115 4.49 -0.65 -11.55
CA GLY A 115 5.14 0.04 -10.44
C GLY A 115 5.67 1.42 -10.83
N GLU A 116 6.51 1.51 -11.86
CA GLU A 116 7.09 2.79 -12.31
C GLU A 116 6.03 3.78 -12.81
N TYR A 117 4.98 3.28 -13.45
CA TYR A 117 3.88 4.10 -13.95
C TYR A 117 3.05 4.69 -12.80
N ILE A 118 2.73 3.88 -11.79
CA ILE A 118 1.97 4.30 -10.61
C ILE A 118 2.81 5.20 -9.71
N ASP A 119 4.10 4.92 -9.53
CA ASP A 119 5.02 5.78 -8.78
C ASP A 119 5.11 7.18 -9.37
N LYS A 120 5.10 7.30 -10.71
CA LYS A 120 5.03 8.59 -11.38
C LYS A 120 3.73 9.33 -11.02
N ILE A 121 2.58 8.64 -11.03
CA ILE A 121 1.29 9.22 -10.66
C ILE A 121 1.27 9.64 -9.18
N LEU A 122 1.75 8.80 -8.27
CA LEU A 122 1.79 9.06 -6.83
C LEU A 122 2.73 10.21 -6.49
N LYS A 123 3.90 10.28 -7.14
CA LYS A 123 4.85 11.38 -6.98
C LYS A 123 4.29 12.72 -7.46
N ASP A 124 3.54 12.70 -8.56
CA ASP A 124 2.81 13.88 -9.07
C ASP A 124 1.68 14.33 -8.11
N TRP A 125 1.24 13.45 -7.20
CA TRP A 125 0.22 13.71 -6.16
C TRP A 125 0.81 14.16 -4.81
N GLU A 126 1.85 13.48 -4.31
CA GLU A 126 2.49 13.76 -3.02
C GLU A 126 3.45 14.95 -3.06
N GLY A 127 4.12 15.16 -4.20
CA GLY A 127 4.90 16.36 -4.47
C GLY A 127 3.99 17.48 -4.89
N GLY A 128 3.43 18.21 -3.92
CA GLY A 128 2.51 19.33 -4.11
C GLY A 128 2.82 20.11 -5.39
N THR A 129 1.80 20.19 -6.24
CA THR A 129 1.70 20.80 -7.57
C THR A 129 2.64 22.01 -7.75
N GLU A 130 3.90 21.78 -8.10
CA GLU A 130 4.66 22.79 -8.83
C GLU A 130 4.17 22.67 -10.28
N ILE A 131 3.11 23.41 -10.59
CA ILE A 131 2.66 23.62 -11.97
C ILE A 131 3.89 24.15 -12.70
N GLN A 132 4.51 23.28 -13.49
CA GLN A 132 5.67 23.65 -14.28
C GLN A 132 5.19 24.76 -15.22
N VAL A 133 5.78 25.95 -15.10
CA VAL A 133 5.38 27.15 -15.85
C VAL A 133 5.50 26.93 -17.37
N ASP A 134 6.27 25.92 -17.79
CA ASP A 134 6.43 25.49 -19.17
C ASP A 134 5.26 24.67 -19.73
N GLY A 135 4.24 24.36 -18.92
CA GLY A 135 3.06 23.60 -19.34
C GLY A 135 3.28 22.09 -19.46
N SER A 136 4.41 21.56 -18.97
CA SER A 136 4.70 20.12 -18.97
C SER A 136 3.96 19.32 -17.90
N THR A 137 3.29 20.00 -16.95
CA THR A 137 2.38 19.34 -16.02
C THR A 137 1.20 18.77 -16.81
N GLU A 138 1.10 17.45 -16.88
CA GLU A 138 0.09 16.74 -17.66
C GLU A 138 -1.27 16.72 -16.94
N LEU A 139 -1.80 17.92 -16.68
CA LEU A 139 -3.09 18.16 -16.03
C LEU A 139 -4.21 17.40 -16.73
N GLY A 140 -4.13 17.23 -18.05
CA GLY A 140 -5.08 16.42 -18.82
C GLY A 140 -5.13 14.96 -18.37
N ARG A 141 -4.00 14.34 -17.99
CA ARG A 141 -3.98 12.97 -17.48
C ARG A 141 -4.58 12.89 -16.08
N LEU A 142 -4.27 13.85 -15.21
CA LEU A 142 -4.82 13.93 -13.86
C LEU A 142 -6.35 14.19 -13.88
N VAL A 143 -6.80 15.07 -14.78
CA VAL A 143 -8.22 15.37 -14.98
C VAL A 143 -8.93 14.20 -15.66
N SER A 144 -8.33 13.51 -16.63
CA SER A 144 -8.92 12.32 -17.26
C SER A 144 -8.98 11.11 -16.33
N LEU A 145 -8.00 10.91 -15.43
CA LEU A 145 -8.12 9.97 -14.32
C LEU A 145 -9.27 10.40 -13.42
N ARG A 146 -9.32 11.67 -13.02
CA ARG A 146 -10.41 12.19 -12.20
C ARG A 146 -11.78 12.10 -12.87
N LEU A 147 -11.90 12.18 -14.19
CA LEU A 147 -13.18 12.15 -14.92
C LEU A 147 -13.57 10.75 -15.41
N GLY A 148 -12.61 9.91 -15.80
CA GLY A 148 -12.85 8.51 -16.16
C GLY A 148 -13.42 7.71 -14.99
N TRP A 149 -13.02 8.07 -13.76
CA TRP A 149 -13.60 7.51 -12.53
C TRP A 149 -15.03 8.00 -12.25
N TRP A 150 -15.51 9.06 -12.93
CA TRP A 150 -16.89 9.52 -12.84
C TRP A 150 -17.79 8.90 -13.91
N GLU A 151 -17.25 8.58 -15.09
CA GLU A 151 -18.03 7.93 -16.15
C GLU A 151 -18.28 6.43 -15.85
N GLU A 152 -17.37 5.74 -15.17
CA GLU A 152 -17.58 4.36 -14.71
C GLU A 152 -18.50 4.26 -13.47
N ALA A 153 -18.79 5.38 -12.79
CA ALA A 153 -19.67 5.43 -11.62
C ALA A 153 -21.14 5.79 -11.95
N VAL A 154 -21.50 5.89 -13.23
CA VAL A 154 -22.85 6.28 -13.70
C VAL A 154 -23.54 5.17 -14.51
N HIS A 155 -23.05 3.93 -14.46
CA HIS A 155 -23.75 2.76 -15.00
C HIS A 155 -23.96 1.65 -13.98
#